data_AF-A0AAW1JU67-F1
#
_entry.id   AF-A0AAW1JU67-F1
#
_cell.length_a   1.000
_cell.length_b   1.000
_cell.length_c   1.000
_cell.angle_alpha   90.00
_cell.angle_beta   90.00
_cell.angle_gamma   90.00
#
_symmetry.space_group_name_H-M   'P 1'
#
loop_
_entity.id
_entity.type
_entity.pdbx_description
1 polymer ?
#
loop_
_entity_poly.entity_id
_entity_poly.type
_entity_poly.pdbx_seq_one_letter_code
_entity_poly.pdbx_strand_id
1 'polypeptide(L)'
;MMLKDVPSILTNIKTAKADVIKAFHKLVYESPGDRGNRQRLRDFSGFTFEISSDEYNVKCQYVKKNLSLGDLISICNILCIDYQGNEDEIINRICEHLINLDKLNTILAYDDEKEENKPDMRTPNQPGQTEYHSRL
;
A
#
# COMPACT_ATOMS: atom_id res chain seq x y z
N MET A 1 8.50 -16.43 2.70
CA MET A 1 7.19 -15.86 2.33
C MET A 1 7.23 -15.47 0.86
N MET A 2 6.12 -15.59 0.13
CA MET A 2 5.94 -15.14 -1.26
C MET A 2 4.73 -14.20 -1.34
N LEU A 3 4.62 -13.41 -2.42
CA LEU A 3 3.47 -12.51 -2.61
C LEU A 3 2.12 -13.22 -2.66
N LYS A 4 2.07 -14.48 -3.11
CA LYS A 4 0.84 -15.29 -3.10
C LYS A 4 0.37 -15.69 -1.70
N ASP A 5 1.24 -15.58 -0.68
CA ASP A 5 0.90 -15.95 0.69
C ASP A 5 0.05 -14.85 1.37
N VAL A 6 -0.01 -13.65 0.80
CA VAL A 6 -0.87 -12.54 1.27
C VAL A 6 -2.16 -12.49 0.43
N PRO A 7 -3.35 -12.82 0.99
CA PRO A 7 -4.59 -12.97 0.22
C PRO A 7 -5.02 -11.71 -0.56
N SER A 8 -4.88 -10.53 0.05
CA SER A 8 -5.24 -9.24 -0.55
C SER A 8 -4.36 -8.95 -1.77
N ILE A 9 -3.04 -9.12 -1.62
CA ILE A 9 -2.08 -8.93 -2.71
C ILE A 9 -2.30 -9.96 -3.82
N LEU A 10 -2.52 -11.24 -3.47
CA LEU A 10 -2.84 -12.28 -4.44
C LEU A 10 -4.06 -11.92 -5.30
N THR A 11 -5.11 -11.40 -4.66
CA THR A 11 -6.33 -10.96 -5.34
C THR A 11 -6.05 -9.77 -6.26
N ASN A 12 -5.31 -8.77 -5.76
CA ASN A 12 -4.93 -7.61 -6.56
C ASN A 12 -4.06 -8.00 -7.77
N ILE A 13 -3.10 -8.92 -7.62
CA ILE A 13 -2.31 -9.45 -8.75
C ILE A 13 -3.20 -10.19 -9.77
N LYS A 14 -4.31 -10.82 -9.36
CA LYS A 14 -5.24 -11.49 -10.28
C LYS A 14 -6.11 -10.49 -11.05
N THR A 15 -6.59 -9.44 -10.40
CA THR A 15 -7.58 -8.51 -10.95
C THR A 15 -6.96 -7.28 -11.61
N ALA A 16 -5.73 -6.91 -11.28
CA ALA A 16 -5.05 -5.74 -11.83
C ALA A 16 -4.97 -5.79 -13.37
N LYS A 17 -5.00 -4.61 -13.98
CA LYS A 17 -4.91 -4.45 -15.44
C LYS A 17 -3.56 -4.98 -15.96
N ALA A 18 -3.56 -5.45 -17.21
CA ALA A 18 -2.37 -6.05 -17.82
C ALA A 18 -1.16 -5.10 -17.82
N ASP A 19 -1.36 -3.81 -18.06
CA ASP A 19 -0.26 -2.84 -18.09
C ASP A 19 0.32 -2.58 -16.70
N VAL A 20 -0.51 -2.58 -15.64
CA VAL A 20 -0.03 -2.52 -14.25
C VAL A 20 0.79 -3.77 -13.91
N ILE A 21 0.37 -4.96 -14.36
CA ILE A 21 1.13 -6.19 -14.18
C ILE A 21 2.48 -6.14 -14.92
N LYS A 22 2.52 -5.57 -16.13
CA LYS A 22 3.78 -5.38 -16.86
C LYS A 22 4.70 -4.41 -16.12
N ALA A 23 4.16 -3.30 -15.61
CA ALA A 23 4.91 -2.32 -14.83
C ALA A 23 5.48 -2.96 -13.55
N PHE A 24 4.66 -3.71 -12.81
CA PHE A 24 5.10 -4.40 -11.60
C PHE A 24 6.15 -5.48 -11.91
N HIS A 25 5.95 -6.26 -12.98
CA HIS A 25 6.95 -7.23 -13.42
C HIS A 25 8.27 -6.56 -13.82
N LYS A 26 8.20 -5.42 -14.51
CA LYS A 26 9.38 -4.62 -14.88
C LYS A 26 10.10 -4.06 -13.65
N LEU A 27 9.37 -3.64 -12.61
CA LEU A 27 9.97 -3.22 -11.34
C LEU A 27 10.80 -4.35 -10.71
N VAL A 28 10.20 -5.54 -10.62
CA VAL A 28 10.77 -6.69 -9.91
C VAL A 28 11.92 -7.34 -10.70
N TYR A 29 11.68 -7.65 -11.97
CA TYR A 29 12.56 -8.46 -12.81
C TYR A 29 13.35 -7.65 -13.83
N GLU A 30 13.21 -6.32 -13.85
CA GLU A 30 13.86 -5.40 -14.80
C GLU A 30 13.59 -5.76 -16.27
N SER A 31 12.49 -6.46 -16.51
CA SER A 31 12.11 -7.02 -17.80
C SER A 31 10.61 -6.82 -18.04
N PRO A 32 10.19 -6.49 -19.29
CA PRO A 32 8.76 -6.38 -19.63
C PRO A 32 8.02 -7.71 -19.47
N GLY A 33 8.74 -8.84 -19.56
CA GLY A 33 8.18 -10.19 -19.41
C GLY A 33 7.19 -10.57 -20.52
N ASP A 34 6.28 -11.49 -20.20
CA ASP A 34 5.34 -12.13 -21.11
C ASP A 34 3.99 -12.49 -20.42
N ARG A 35 3.20 -13.40 -21.01
CA ARG A 35 1.92 -13.85 -20.44
C ARG A 35 2.05 -14.50 -19.05
N GLY A 36 3.24 -14.99 -18.71
CA GLY A 36 3.57 -15.58 -17.41
C GLY A 36 3.83 -14.57 -16.30
N ASN A 37 3.79 -13.26 -16.57
CA ASN A 37 4.10 -12.22 -15.57
C ASN A 37 3.30 -12.35 -14.28
N ARG A 38 2.00 -12.67 -14.36
CA ARG A 38 1.18 -12.86 -13.16
C ARG A 38 1.64 -14.05 -12.32
N GLN A 39 2.07 -15.15 -12.95
CA GLN A 39 2.60 -16.29 -12.21
C GLN A 39 3.90 -15.92 -11.52
N ARG A 40 4.85 -15.32 -12.25
CA ARG A 40 6.14 -14.92 -11.70
C ARG A 40 6.03 -13.89 -10.58
N LEU A 41 5.07 -12.97 -10.65
CA LEU A 41 4.80 -12.04 -9.55
C LEU A 41 4.25 -12.78 -8.32
N ARG A 42 3.35 -13.75 -8.48
CA ARG A 42 2.83 -14.55 -7.35
C ARG A 42 3.91 -15.34 -6.64
N ASP A 43 4.88 -15.86 -7.39
CA ASP A 43 5.99 -16.66 -6.86
C ASP A 43 7.20 -15.80 -6.44
N PHE A 44 7.10 -14.47 -6.52
CA PHE A 44 8.15 -13.58 -6.06
C PHE A 44 8.30 -13.69 -4.53
N SER A 45 9.53 -13.96 -4.09
CA SER A 45 9.89 -14.20 -2.68
C SER A 45 10.62 -13.04 -2.02
N GLY A 46 10.66 -11.87 -2.68
CA GLY A 46 11.39 -10.70 -2.20
C GLY A 46 12.77 -10.54 -2.85
N PHE A 47 13.32 -9.34 -2.73
CA PHE A 47 14.69 -9.05 -3.13
C PHE A 47 15.67 -9.65 -2.12
N THR A 48 16.83 -10.11 -2.61
CA THR A 48 17.85 -10.76 -1.78
C THR A 48 18.92 -9.79 -1.26
N PHE A 49 18.82 -8.50 -1.59
CA PHE A 49 19.75 -7.46 -1.16
C PHE A 49 19.17 -6.66 0.01
N GLU A 50 20.05 -5.98 0.76
CA GLU A 50 19.67 -5.18 1.93
C GLU A 50 19.43 -3.71 1.57
N ILE A 51 18.71 -2.97 2.41
CA ILE A 51 18.39 -1.55 2.20
C ILE A 51 19.66 -0.67 2.16
N SER A 52 20.69 -1.04 2.91
CA SER A 52 21.98 -0.32 2.94
C SER A 52 22.93 -0.69 1.79
N SER A 53 22.52 -1.59 0.88
CA SER A 53 23.36 -2.05 -0.21
C SER A 53 23.41 -1.07 -1.39
N ASP A 54 24.49 -1.13 -2.18
CA ASP A 54 24.55 -0.38 -3.43
C ASP A 54 23.52 -0.88 -4.44
N GLU A 55 23.18 -2.17 -4.40
CA GLU A 55 22.12 -2.80 -5.20
C GLU A 55 20.76 -2.15 -4.94
N TYR A 56 20.45 -1.80 -3.69
CA TYR A 56 19.24 -1.06 -3.35
C TYR A 56 19.19 0.30 -4.03
N ASN A 57 20.28 1.06 -3.96
CA ASN A 57 20.37 2.38 -4.58
C ASN A 57 20.22 2.29 -6.11
N VAL A 58 20.90 1.32 -6.74
CA VAL A 58 20.79 1.04 -8.18
C VAL A 58 19.35 0.66 -8.54
N LYS A 59 18.68 -0.18 -7.73
CA LYS A 59 17.28 -0.56 -7.94
C LYS A 59 16.36 0.67 -7.87
N CYS A 60 16.47 1.52 -6.86
CA CYS A 60 15.63 2.71 -6.74
C CYS A 60 15.82 3.65 -7.96
N GLN A 61 17.06 3.86 -8.41
CA GLN A 61 17.34 4.66 -9.61
C GLN A 61 16.78 4.02 -10.88
N TYR A 62 16.88 2.70 -11.02
CA TYR A 62 16.27 1.97 -12.13
C TYR A 62 14.76 2.21 -12.17
N VAL A 63 14.09 2.06 -11.02
CA VAL A 63 12.63 2.23 -10.89
C VAL A 63 12.22 3.64 -11.29
N LYS A 64 12.88 4.67 -10.72
CA LYS A 64 12.63 6.09 -11.03
C LYS A 64 12.74 6.41 -12.52
N LYS A 65 13.71 5.80 -13.19
CA LYS A 65 13.95 6.03 -14.62
C LYS A 65 12.95 5.29 -15.54
N ASN A 66 12.39 4.17 -15.07
CA ASN A 66 11.68 3.22 -15.93
C ASN A 66 10.18 3.16 -15.74
N LEU A 67 9.66 3.72 -14.65
CA LEU A 67 8.25 3.73 -14.29
C LEU A 67 7.78 5.16 -14.07
N SER A 68 6.51 5.40 -14.37
CA SER A 68 5.87 6.67 -14.06
C SER A 68 5.32 6.69 -12.65
N LEU A 69 5.07 7.87 -12.08
CA LEU A 69 4.35 8.02 -10.82
C LEU A 69 3.00 7.27 -10.82
N GLY A 70 2.28 7.25 -11.94
CA GLY A 70 1.03 6.50 -12.08
C GLY A 70 1.21 4.98 -11.98
N ASP A 71 2.33 4.46 -12.50
CA ASP A 71 2.69 3.05 -12.34
C ASP A 71 3.03 2.74 -10.89
N LEU A 72 3.81 3.62 -10.23
CA LEU A 72 4.17 3.48 -8.81
C LEU A 72 2.94 3.44 -7.91
N ILE A 73 2.00 4.38 -8.09
CA ILE A 73 0.73 4.40 -7.35
C ILE A 73 -0.06 3.11 -7.60
N SER A 74 -0.12 2.64 -8.86
CA SER A 74 -0.82 1.41 -9.20
C SER A 74 -0.18 0.18 -8.53
N ILE A 75 1.14 0.17 -8.38
CA ILE A 75 1.89 -0.88 -7.67
C ILE A 75 1.64 -0.79 -6.16
N CYS A 76 1.63 0.42 -5.57
CA CYS A 76 1.25 0.61 -4.17
C CYS A 76 -0.14 0.04 -3.87
N ASN A 77 -1.11 0.27 -4.76
CA ASN A 77 -2.45 -0.30 -4.64
C ASN A 77 -2.46 -1.84 -4.69
N ILE A 78 -1.59 -2.46 -5.51
CA ILE A 78 -1.46 -3.93 -5.53
C ILE A 78 -0.90 -4.44 -4.20
N LEU A 79 0.13 -3.77 -3.69
CA LEU A 79 0.84 -4.12 -2.45
C LEU A 79 0.07 -3.72 -1.18
N CYS A 80 -1.05 -3.01 -1.31
CA CYS A 80 -1.83 -2.46 -0.19
C CYS A 80 -0.97 -1.57 0.74
N ILE A 81 -0.13 -0.72 0.16
CA ILE A 81 0.68 0.25 0.89
C ILE A 81 0.31 1.68 0.50
N ASP A 82 0.57 2.63 1.39
CA ASP A 82 0.31 4.03 1.12
C ASP A 82 1.32 4.62 0.11
N TYR A 83 0.87 5.62 -0.62
CA TYR A 83 1.69 6.37 -1.58
C TYR A 83 1.85 7.83 -1.14
N GLN A 84 1.89 8.08 0.18
CA GLN A 84 2.13 9.42 0.71
C GLN A 84 3.58 9.84 0.48
N GLY A 85 3.77 11.12 0.19
CA GLY A 85 5.08 11.72 -0.01
C GLY A 85 5.39 12.05 -1.47
N ASN A 86 6.68 12.29 -1.73
CA ASN A 86 7.20 12.51 -3.08
C ASN A 86 7.53 11.18 -3.78
N GLU A 87 7.87 11.25 -5.08
CA GLU A 87 8.14 10.06 -5.89
C GLU A 87 9.27 9.18 -5.33
N ASP A 88 10.35 9.76 -4.80
CA ASP A 88 11.46 9.00 -4.22
C ASP A 88 11.04 8.27 -2.94
N GLU A 89 10.20 8.89 -2.11
CA GLU A 89 9.64 8.27 -0.91
C GLU A 89 8.75 7.08 -1.25
N ILE A 90 7.93 7.20 -2.31
CA ILE A 90 7.08 6.11 -2.80
C ILE A 90 7.95 4.95 -3.30
N ILE A 91 9.00 5.23 -4.08
CA ILE A 91 9.92 4.21 -4.61
C ILE A 91 10.60 3.47 -3.46
N ASN A 92 11.15 4.21 -2.50
CA ASN A 92 11.80 3.62 -1.32
C ASN A 92 10.82 2.72 -0.57
N ARG A 93 9.59 3.19 -0.32
CA ARG A 93 8.57 2.39 0.36
C ARG A 93 8.26 1.09 -0.41
N ILE A 94 8.08 1.14 -1.72
CA ILE A 94 7.86 -0.07 -2.54
C ILE A 94 9.06 -1.02 -2.41
N CYS A 95 10.28 -0.53 -2.61
CA CYS A 95 11.49 -1.36 -2.58
C CYS A 95 11.73 -2.00 -1.20
N GLU A 96 11.55 -1.25 -0.11
CA GLU A 96 11.69 -1.77 1.25
C GLU A 96 10.69 -2.91 1.56
N HIS A 97 9.44 -2.77 1.13
CA HIS A 97 8.44 -3.82 1.32
C HIS A 97 8.73 -5.04 0.46
N LEU A 98 9.29 -4.85 -0.74
CA LEU A 98 9.70 -5.96 -1.60
C LEU A 98 11.01 -6.62 -1.14
N ILE A 99 11.82 -5.98 -0.30
CA ILE A 99 12.94 -6.63 0.42
C ILE A 99 12.40 -7.44 1.61
N ASN A 100 11.49 -6.85 2.39
CA ASN A 100 10.90 -7.48 3.57
C ASN A 100 9.39 -7.65 3.41
N LEU A 101 8.98 -8.78 2.83
CA LEU A 101 7.57 -9.10 2.57
C LEU A 101 6.74 -9.26 3.85
N ASP A 102 7.36 -9.55 5.01
CA ASP A 102 6.65 -9.69 6.28
C ASP A 102 6.01 -8.36 6.73
N LYS A 103 6.60 -7.22 6.31
CA LYS A 103 6.01 -5.89 6.53
C LYS A 103 4.63 -5.74 5.88
N LEU A 104 4.38 -6.40 4.75
CA LEU A 104 3.10 -6.32 4.04
C LEU A 104 1.96 -6.97 4.86
N ASN A 105 2.23 -8.10 5.50
CA ASN A 105 1.22 -8.77 6.34
C ASN A 105 0.94 -7.97 7.61
N THR A 106 1.98 -7.34 8.16
CA THR A 106 1.90 -6.52 9.36
C THR A 106 1.01 -5.30 9.15
N ILE A 107 1.13 -4.61 8.00
CA ILE A 107 0.27 -3.47 7.66
C ILE A 107 -1.21 -3.88 7.59
N LEU A 108 -1.49 -5.00 6.92
CA LEU A 108 -2.86 -5.48 6.76
C LEU A 108 -3.51 -5.90 8.09
N ALA A 109 -2.72 -6.47 9.01
CA ALA A 109 -3.22 -6.83 10.34
C ALA A 109 -3.58 -5.59 11.19
N TYR A 110 -2.85 -4.48 11.03
CA TYR A 110 -3.14 -3.24 11.77
C TYR A 110 -4.33 -2.45 11.22
N ASP A 111 -4.63 -2.58 9.92
CA ASP A 111 -5.80 -1.93 9.32
C ASP A 111 -7.13 -2.61 9.73
N ASP A 112 -7.12 -3.92 10.01
CA ASP A 112 -8.30 -4.65 10.51
C ASP A 112 -8.63 -4.36 11.99
N GLU A 113 -7.68 -3.81 12.78
CA GLU A 113 -7.88 -3.46 14.20
C GLU A 113 -8.37 -2.00 14.41
N LYS A 114 -8.78 -1.29 13.36
CA LYS A 114 -9.38 0.06 13.43
C LYS A 114 -10.92 0.03 13.40
N GLU A 115 -11.56 -0.89 14.11
CA GLU A 115 -12.94 -0.69 14.59
C GLU A 115 -12.96 -0.46 16.12
N GLU A 116 -13.79 0.49 16.56
CA GLU A 116 -14.11 0.88 17.96
C GLU A 116 -13.07 1.77 18.69
N ASN A 117 -13.30 3.06 18.97
CA ASN A 117 -14.45 3.65 19.66
C ASN A 117 -14.58 5.14 19.29
N LYS A 118 -15.73 5.56 18.74
CA LYS A 118 -16.17 6.97 18.86
C LYS A 118 -16.98 7.09 20.16
N PRO A 119 -16.52 7.80 21.20
CA PRO A 119 -17.43 8.18 22.27
C PRO A 119 -18.49 9.13 21.70
N ASP A 120 -19.74 8.69 21.68
CA ASP A 120 -20.93 9.52 21.42
C ASP A 120 -21.01 10.59 22.51
N MET A 121 -20.44 11.78 22.23
CA MET A 121 -20.59 12.97 23.06
C MET A 121 -22.02 13.51 22.88
N ARG A 122 -23.02 12.81 23.45
CA ARG A 122 -24.30 13.44 23.77
C ARG A 122 -24.06 14.39 24.93
N THR A 123 -23.90 15.66 24.62
CA THR A 123 -23.98 16.75 25.59
C THR A 123 -25.34 16.72 26.28
N PRO A 124 -25.42 16.58 27.62
CA PRO A 124 -26.67 16.81 28.34
C PRO A 124 -27.01 18.30 28.27
N ASN A 125 -28.21 18.62 27.79
CA ASN A 125 -28.78 19.97 27.81
C ASN A 125 -28.64 20.61 29.21
N GLN A 126 -28.08 21.81 29.26
CA GLN A 126 -28.17 22.69 30.42
C GLN A 126 -29.59 23.26 30.54
N PRO A 127 -30.22 23.28 31.73
CA PRO A 127 -31.49 23.94 31.93
C PRO A 127 -31.28 25.46 32.06
N GLY A 128 -31.58 26.20 30.99
CA GLY A 128 -31.63 27.65 30.96
C GLY A 128 -33.07 28.15 30.94
N GLN A 129 -33.41 28.89 31.99
CA GLN A 129 -34.63 29.66 32.24
C GLN A 129 -35.31 30.24 30.99
N THR A 130 -36.64 30.04 30.91
CA THR A 130 -37.54 30.99 30.26
C THR A 130 -38.55 31.48 31.31
N GLU A 131 -38.29 32.69 31.82
CA GLU A 131 -39.34 33.58 32.29
C GLU A 131 -40.28 33.97 31.12
N TYR A 132 -41.48 34.41 31.49
CA TYR A 132 -42.59 34.99 30.70
C TYR A 132 -43.68 34.04 30.18
N HIS A 133 -44.80 33.96 30.93
CA HIS A 133 -46.00 34.80 30.72
C HIS A 133 -47.10 34.42 31.74
N SER A 134 -47.48 35.29 32.67
CA SER A 134 -48.54 36.33 32.60
C SER A 134 -49.97 35.83 32.88
N ARG A 135 -50.67 36.59 33.75
CA ARG A 135 -52.12 36.60 34.09
C ARG A 135 -52.52 35.57 35.16
N LEU A 136 -53.05 35.98 36.32
CA LEU A 136 -54.25 36.81 36.56
C LEU A 136 -54.10 37.75 37.76
#